data_AF-A0A417U8V8-F1
#
_entry.id   AF-A0A417U8V8-F1
#
_cell.length_a   1.000
_cell.length_b   1.000
_cell.length_c   1.000
_cell.angle_alpha   90.00
_cell.angle_beta   90.00
_cell.angle_gamma   90.00
#
_symmetry.space_group_name_H-M   'P 1'
#
loop_
_entity.id
_entity.type
_entity.pdbx_description
1 polymer ?
#
loop_
_entity_poly.entity_id
_entity_poly.type
_entity_poly.pdbx_seq_one_letter_code
_entity_poly.pdbx_strand_id
1 'polypeptide(L)'
;MPLNDKIIPLVKNRYDPNKKYLINNKFGNHYTYGTYMNGNFNTCMGKLKMKHLPHNGRHTFASLMDNAGANDVCIKLIMGHSMKNDTTKGTYTHKTLEELLTEVNKI
;
A
#
# COMPACT_ATOMS: atom_id res chain seq x y z
N MET A 1 -5.61 5.59 -5.79
CA MET A 1 -4.66 5.61 -4.66
C MET A 1 -3.39 6.30 -5.14
N PRO A 2 -2.93 7.38 -4.50
CA PRO A 2 -1.66 8.02 -4.87
C PRO A 2 -0.47 7.08 -4.62
N LEU A 3 0.61 7.25 -5.37
CA LEU A 3 1.86 6.54 -5.14
C LEU A 3 2.86 7.50 -4.50
N ASN A 4 3.47 7.09 -3.39
CA ASN A 4 4.58 7.83 -2.79
C ASN A 4 5.79 7.83 -3.75
N ASP A 5 6.52 8.94 -3.82
CA ASP A 5 7.61 9.12 -4.78
C ASP A 5 8.73 8.08 -4.60
N LYS A 6 8.96 7.63 -3.36
CA LYS A 6 9.97 6.61 -3.02
C LYS A 6 9.62 5.23 -3.59
N ILE A 7 8.35 4.95 -3.88
CA ILE A 7 7.94 3.66 -4.49
C ILE A 7 7.90 3.72 -6.02
N ILE A 8 7.92 4.90 -6.64
CA ILE A 8 7.87 5.07 -8.10
C ILE A 8 8.97 4.27 -8.80
N PRO A 9 10.26 4.30 -8.37
CA PRO A 9 11.31 3.51 -9.00
C PRO A 9 11.02 2.00 -8.95
N LEU A 10 10.43 1.50 -7.86
CA LEU A 10 10.11 0.07 -7.68
C LEU A 10 8.98 -0.39 -8.59
N VAL A 11 7.99 0.48 -8.83
CA VAL A 11 6.89 0.25 -9.77
C VAL A 11 7.41 0.29 -11.20
N LYS A 12 8.17 1.33 -11.56
CA LYS A 12 8.77 1.47 -12.90
C LYS A 12 9.64 0.28 -13.26
N ASN A 13 10.49 -0.20 -12.34
CA ASN A 13 11.35 -1.35 -12.58
C ASN A 13 10.58 -2.67 -12.82
N ARG A 14 9.32 -2.74 -12.41
CA ARG A 14 8.47 -3.93 -12.60
C ARG A 14 7.46 -3.78 -13.73
N TYR A 15 7.23 -2.55 -14.17
CA TYR A 15 6.26 -2.25 -15.19
C TYR A 15 6.73 -2.80 -16.53
N ASP A 16 5.85 -3.58 -17.17
CA ASP A 16 6.05 -4.13 -18.49
C ASP A 16 4.72 -4.02 -19.23
N PRO A 17 4.63 -3.22 -20.32
CA PRO A 17 3.38 -3.01 -21.04
C PRO A 17 2.84 -4.30 -21.69
N ASN A 18 3.68 -5.34 -21.85
CA ASN A 18 3.27 -6.63 -22.42
C ASN A 18 2.72 -7.60 -21.36
N LYS A 19 2.72 -7.22 -20.07
CA LYS A 19 2.23 -8.06 -18.98
C LYS A 19 0.96 -7.48 -18.38
N LYS A 20 -0.02 -8.35 -18.16
CA LYS A 20 -1.30 -7.98 -17.55
C LYS A 20 -1.18 -7.54 -16.08
N TYR A 21 -0.23 -8.13 -15.33
CA TYR A 21 -0.05 -7.86 -13.91
C TYR A 21 1.31 -7.21 -13.64
N LEU A 22 1.39 -6.32 -12.64
CA LEU A 22 2.66 -5.72 -12.23
C LEU A 22 3.58 -6.75 -11.55
N ILE A 23 3.00 -7.66 -10.76
CA ILE A 23 3.72 -8.74 -10.09
C ILE A 23 3.26 -10.06 -10.68
N ASN A 24 4.20 -10.77 -11.30
CA ASN A 24 3.94 -12.04 -11.99
C ASN A 24 4.75 -13.15 -11.33
N ASN A 25 4.20 -14.35 -11.31
CA ASN A 25 4.96 -15.55 -11.00
C ASN A 25 5.89 -15.93 -12.16
N LYS A 26 6.70 -16.96 -11.95
CA LYS A 26 7.69 -17.44 -12.94
C LYS A 26 7.09 -17.86 -14.29
N PHE A 27 5.77 -18.02 -14.40
CA PHE A 27 5.05 -18.39 -15.61
C PHE A 27 4.35 -17.20 -16.27
N GLY A 28 4.54 -15.97 -15.77
CA GLY A 28 3.87 -14.77 -16.30
C GLY A 28 2.43 -14.59 -15.83
N ASN A 29 1.96 -15.41 -14.89
CA ASN A 29 0.61 -15.32 -14.33
C ASN A 29 0.59 -14.55 -13.00
N HIS A 30 -0.58 -14.10 -12.56
CA HIS A 30 -0.73 -13.51 -11.22
C HIS A 30 -0.45 -14.54 -10.11
N TYR A 31 -0.02 -14.04 -8.95
CA TYR A 31 0.03 -14.86 -7.74
C TYR A 31 -1.36 -14.94 -7.09
N THR A 32 -1.72 -16.14 -6.62
CA THR A 32 -2.73 -16.26 -5.56
C THR A 32 -2.11 -15.84 -4.23
N TYR A 33 -2.95 -15.49 -3.24
CA TYR A 33 -2.45 -15.13 -1.90
C TYR A 33 -1.55 -16.23 -1.30
N GLY A 34 -2.00 -17.49 -1.33
CA GLY A 34 -1.23 -18.61 -0.76
C GLY A 34 0.11 -18.86 -1.46
N THR A 35 0.15 -18.75 -2.79
CA THR A 35 1.40 -18.92 -3.54
C THR A 35 2.37 -17.77 -3.31
N TYR A 36 1.86 -16.54 -3.20
CA TYR A 36 2.69 -15.39 -2.82
C TYR A 36 3.27 -15.56 -1.42
N MET A 37 2.41 -15.91 -0.46
CA MET A 37 2.79 -16.09 0.95
C MET A 37 3.89 -17.14 1.12
N ASN A 38 3.67 -18.33 0.59
CA ASN A 38 4.56 -19.46 0.82
C ASN A 38 5.87 -19.33 0.04
N GLY A 39 5.78 -18.91 -1.23
CA GLY A 39 6.94 -18.88 -2.13
C GLY A 39 7.79 -17.62 -2.04
N ASN A 40 7.24 -16.49 -1.58
CA ASN A 40 7.95 -15.22 -1.56
C ASN A 40 8.07 -14.65 -0.15
N PHE A 41 6.94 -14.41 0.52
CA PHE A 41 6.95 -13.69 1.79
C PHE A 41 7.61 -14.50 2.91
N ASN A 42 7.19 -15.75 3.13
CA ASN A 42 7.76 -16.62 4.15
C ASN A 42 9.24 -16.93 3.89
N THR A 43 9.62 -17.11 2.63
CA THR A 43 11.02 -17.26 2.23
C THR A 43 11.85 -16.03 2.60
N CYS A 44 11.33 -14.82 2.34
CA CYS A 44 11.99 -13.57 2.73
C CYS A 44 12.12 -13.46 4.25
N MET A 45 11.04 -13.72 5.00
CA MET A 45 11.05 -13.71 6.47
C MET A 45 12.07 -14.70 7.04
N GLY A 46 12.16 -15.92 6.48
CA GLY A 46 13.16 -16.91 6.90
C GLY A 46 14.60 -16.45 6.65
N LYS A 47 14.88 -15.88 5.47
CA LYS A 47 16.21 -15.33 5.14
C LYS A 47 16.63 -14.18 6.04
N LEU A 48 15.68 -13.31 6.37
CA LEU A 48 15.90 -12.17 7.26
C LEU A 48 15.81 -12.53 8.75
N LYS A 49 15.46 -13.78 9.08
CA LYS A 49 15.20 -14.25 10.46
C LYS A 49 14.14 -13.41 11.19
N MET A 50 13.11 -12.98 10.47
CA MET A 50 12.01 -12.17 10.99
C MET A 50 10.72 -12.98 11.10
N LYS A 51 9.80 -12.55 11.98
CA LYS A 51 8.47 -13.14 12.13
C LYS A 51 7.40 -12.06 12.02
N HIS A 52 7.02 -11.73 10.79
CA HIS A 52 5.96 -10.78 10.49
C HIS A 52 4.88 -11.39 9.60
N LEU A 53 3.76 -10.69 9.49
CA LEU A 53 2.68 -10.97 8.55
C LEU A 53 2.65 -9.87 7.49
N PRO A 54 2.18 -10.12 6.25
CA PRO A 54 2.07 -9.06 5.24
C PRO A 54 1.20 -7.89 5.69
N HIS A 55 0.14 -8.17 6.46
CA HIS A 55 -0.74 -7.13 6.99
C HIS A 55 -0.04 -6.17 7.97
N ASN A 56 1.09 -6.58 8.57
CA ASN A 56 1.88 -5.70 9.42
C ASN A 56 2.35 -4.45 8.67
N GLY A 57 2.65 -4.56 7.36
CA GLY A 57 3.00 -3.39 6.55
C GLY A 57 1.89 -2.34 6.50
N ARG A 58 0.62 -2.77 6.49
CA ARG A 58 -0.54 -1.86 6.53
C ARG A 58 -0.70 -1.19 7.90
N HIS A 59 -0.43 -1.91 8.99
CA HIS A 59 -0.38 -1.33 10.33
C HIS A 59 0.76 -0.32 10.46
N THR A 60 1.97 -0.69 10.05
CA THR A 60 3.14 0.19 10.09
C THR A 60 2.92 1.44 9.24
N PHE A 61 2.33 1.32 8.04
CA PHE A 61 1.95 2.47 7.23
C PHE A 61 1.02 3.43 7.98
N ALA A 62 -0.04 2.91 8.61
CA ALA A 62 -0.97 3.73 9.37
C ALA A 62 -0.28 4.49 10.52
N SER A 63 0.54 3.80 11.30
CA SER A 63 1.29 4.40 12.41
C SER A 63 2.32 5.43 11.93
N LEU A 64 3.02 5.19 10.82
CA LEU A 64 3.98 6.15 10.27
C LEU A 64 3.30 7.42 9.77
N MET A 65 2.16 7.28 9.09
CA MET A 65 1.37 8.42 8.63
C MET A 65 0.83 9.24 9.80
N ASP A 66 0.29 8.59 10.83
CA ASP A 66 -0.19 9.24 12.04
C ASP A 66 0.94 10.02 12.76
N ASN A 67 2.10 9.36 12.95
CA ASN A 67 3.28 9.99 13.53
C ASN A 67 3.82 11.17 12.71
N ALA A 68 3.62 11.16 11.39
CA ALA A 68 3.98 12.27 10.51
C ALA A 68 2.96 13.41 10.52
N GLY A 69 1.92 13.34 11.36
CA GLY A 69 0.83 14.31 11.40
C GLY A 69 0.04 14.33 10.10
N ALA A 70 -0.12 13.18 9.45
CA ALA A 70 -0.90 13.11 8.23
C ALA A 70 -2.39 13.23 8.53
N ASN A 71 -3.14 13.81 7.61
CA ASN A 71 -4.57 14.02 7.80
C ASN A 71 -5.33 12.68 7.89
N ASP A 72 -6.09 12.44 8.97
CA ASP A 72 -6.84 11.20 9.17
C ASP A 72 -7.71 10.76 7.99
N VAL A 73 -8.36 11.72 7.32
CA VAL A 73 -9.22 11.42 6.16
C VAL A 73 -8.35 10.90 5.02
N CYS A 74 -7.22 11.54 4.77
CA CYS A 74 -6.25 11.06 3.78
C CYS A 74 -5.72 9.67 4.14
N ILE A 75 -5.36 9.41 5.41
CA ILE A 75 -4.92 8.07 5.86
C ILE A 75 -6.00 7.02 5.56
N LYS A 76 -7.25 7.27 5.99
CA LYS A 76 -8.38 6.35 5.76
C LYS A 76 -8.62 6.10 4.27
N LEU A 77 -8.64 7.15 3.45
CA LEU A 77 -8.86 7.05 2.01
C LEU A 77 -7.71 6.31 1.29
N ILE A 78 -6.45 6.60 1.62
CA ILE A 78 -5.29 5.90 1.04
C ILE A 78 -5.32 4.41 1.42
N MET A 79 -5.68 4.08 2.65
CA MET A 79 -5.81 2.70 3.12
C MET A 79 -7.06 1.98 2.57
N GLY A 80 -7.96 2.67 1.87
CA GLY A 80 -9.21 2.11 1.35
C GLY A 80 -10.24 1.80 2.44
N HIS A 81 -10.21 2.49 3.58
CA HIS A 81 -11.22 2.36 4.63
C HIS A 81 -12.50 3.10 4.26
N SER A 82 -13.64 2.48 4.58
CA SER A 82 -14.96 3.08 4.40
C SER A 82 -15.17 4.26 5.36
N MET A 83 -15.69 5.37 4.84
CA MET A 83 -16.08 6.55 5.62
C MET A 83 -17.56 6.53 6.04
N LYS A 84 -18.31 5.45 5.74
CA LYS A 84 -19.77 5.39 5.98
C LYS A 84 -20.20 5.68 7.43
N ASN A 85 -19.33 5.40 8.40
CA ASN A 85 -19.62 5.60 9.83
C ASN A 85 -19.10 6.94 10.37
N ASP A 86 -18.50 7.78 9.52
CA ASP A 86 -17.93 9.08 9.87
C ASP A 86 -18.71 10.16 9.11
N THR A 87 -19.92 10.47 9.60
CA THR A 87 -20.91 11.31 8.88
C THR A 87 -20.38 12.71 8.56
N THR A 88 -19.57 13.30 9.44
CA THR A 88 -18.98 14.62 9.21
C THR A 88 -17.90 14.57 8.13
N LYS A 89 -16.92 13.66 8.24
CA LYS A 89 -15.81 13.61 7.27
C LYS A 89 -16.25 12.99 5.94
N GLY A 90 -17.14 12.00 5.97
CA GLY A 90 -17.63 11.28 4.79
C GLY A 90 -18.57 12.09 3.90
N THR A 91 -19.29 13.07 4.45
CA THR A 91 -20.22 13.92 3.67
C THR A 91 -19.61 15.26 3.27
N TYR A 92 -18.74 15.85 4.10
CA TYR A 92 -18.30 17.24 3.91
C TYR A 92 -16.81 17.41 3.64
N THR A 93 -15.98 16.39 3.86
CA THR A 93 -14.52 16.50 3.69
C THR A 93 -14.08 15.76 2.43
N HIS A 94 -14.13 16.46 1.30
CA HIS A 94 -13.55 15.98 0.06
C HIS A 94 -12.03 16.22 0.05
N LYS A 95 -11.28 15.22 -0.40
CA LYS A 95 -9.83 15.30 -0.60
C LYS A 95 -9.49 15.18 -2.07
N THR A 96 -8.70 16.13 -2.55
CA THR A 96 -8.14 16.12 -3.91
C THR A 96 -7.03 15.09 -4.02
N LEU A 97 -6.69 14.70 -5.25
CA LEU A 97 -5.55 13.79 -5.49
C LEU A 97 -4.22 14.40 -5.01
N GLU A 98 -4.06 15.72 -5.18
CA GLU A 98 -2.86 16.46 -4.75
C GLU A 98 -2.69 16.47 -3.24
N GLU A 99 -3.79 16.63 -2.47
CA GLU A 99 -3.76 16.48 -1.02
C GLU A 99 -3.37 15.05 -0.64
N LEU A 100 -3.95 14.03 -1.27
CA LEU A 100 -3.60 12.64 -0.98
C LEU A 100 -2.13 12.34 -1.30
N LEU A 101 -1.59 12.91 -2.39
CA LEU A 101 -0.18 12.77 -2.78
C LEU A 101 0.74 13.49 -1.79
N THR A 102 0.39 14.70 -1.39
CA THR A 102 1.14 15.48 -0.39
C THR A 102 1.23 14.71 0.92
N GLU A 103 0.11 14.17 1.38
CA GLU A 103 0.03 13.43 2.63
C GLU A 103 0.81 12.11 2.57
N VAL A 104 0.67 11.31 1.50
CA VAL A 104 1.39 10.04 1.39
C VAL A 104 2.91 10.23 1.28
N ASN A 105 3.37 11.38 0.76
CA ASN A 105 4.79 11.72 0.63
C ASN A 105 5.43 12.25 1.93
N LYS A 106 4.68 12.37 3.03
CA LYS A 106 5.25 12.69 4.35
C LYS A 106 6.15 11.59 4.91
N ILE A 107 6.02 10.34 4.41
CA ILE A 107 6.78 9.16 4.87
C ILE A 107 7.79 8.64 3.85
#